data_AF-A0A8H3BBJ0-F1
#
_entry.id   AF-A0A8H3BBJ0-F1
#
_cell.length_a   1.000
_cell.length_b   1.000
_cell.length_c   1.000
_cell.angle_alpha   90.00
_cell.angle_beta   90.00
_cell.angle_gamma   90.00
#
_symmetry.space_group_name_H-M   'P 1'
#
loop_
_entity.id
_entity.type
_entity.pdbx_description
1 polymer ?
#
loop_
_entity_poly.entity_id
_entity_poly.type
_entity_poly.pdbx_seq_one_letter_code
_entity_poly.pdbx_strand_id
1 'polypeptide(L)'
;MQTIVTTSRKIASPLSYEYGFLCFRLLAVTVTVCLLDRWDELDTILNANQDWDLAVHVLLSELIAPSVIDQLNALNDGADCDWCLGWSTPPHNCRQLPLLPRPDALVLYHLIWNDRKMFLYVLASCPLPELSGLLFLFFRYFSDERNFRESSDREAMREILFELCLRYSLATTEQERQVTMPIIDAIGLDLIGYWASKPRHIDIPDSRLILNQYIKILSSGDEHLFKSREPFDMLHLVIVSGDTYSQDLFGEVVRLTLEYTWAVLLRSEEVSVPVFLQRIFTCLFLLIVPRYDNPYRLESPTQKQIIETMRQYDILDLAARLIIHHKPSQEQSSGGDPILGSVTRLFLKLSETVPQPDLARCFEGYVPEWWKVNEHLYALAYQILTPNSPAYRDHYVRCMKTWSRVAYRLGLEQAIDDFAYEPCSNGRCPDAHIPGGRFVCAGCAITLYCDSRCQAMHWRFGDHALPHRKMCYKPTRVWIQP
;
A
#
# COMPACT_ATOMS: atom_id res chain seq x y z
N MET A 1 6.18 -26.88 -21.16
CA MET A 1 6.00 -27.08 -19.70
C MET A 1 6.76 -28.34 -19.33
N GLN A 2 7.87 -28.26 -18.57
CA GLN A 2 8.53 -29.47 -18.06
C GLN A 2 7.79 -29.93 -16.81
N THR A 3 7.33 -31.18 -16.80
CA THR A 3 6.63 -31.80 -15.67
C THR A 3 7.57 -31.85 -14.46
N ILE A 4 7.30 -31.04 -13.43
CA ILE A 4 8.01 -31.14 -12.15
C ILE A 4 7.23 -32.12 -11.28
N VAL A 5 7.64 -33.39 -11.28
CA VAL A 5 7.16 -34.37 -10.30
C VAL A 5 8.01 -34.22 -9.05
N THR A 6 7.50 -33.52 -8.03
CA THR A 6 8.14 -33.46 -6.72
C THR A 6 7.94 -34.80 -6.00
N THR A 7 9.05 -35.48 -5.72
CA THR A 7 9.11 -36.84 -5.15
C THR A 7 8.64 -36.94 -3.68
N SER A 8 8.06 -35.90 -3.09
CA SER A 8 7.69 -35.86 -1.66
C SER A 8 6.18 -35.78 -1.36
N ARG A 9 5.29 -35.67 -2.36
CA ARG A 9 3.83 -35.78 -2.16
C ARG A 9 3.20 -36.70 -3.21
N LYS A 10 2.46 -37.71 -2.77
CA LYS A 10 1.79 -38.73 -3.63
C LYS A 10 0.68 -38.19 -4.55
N ILE A 11 0.44 -36.88 -4.58
CA ILE A 11 -0.60 -36.25 -5.41
C ILE A 11 0.11 -35.27 -6.34
N ALA A 12 0.09 -35.55 -7.64
CA ALA A 12 0.59 -34.62 -8.64
C ALA A 12 -0.25 -33.34 -8.62
N SER A 13 0.41 -32.20 -8.50
CA SER A 13 -0.23 -30.87 -8.57
C SER A 13 -0.98 -30.74 -9.89
N PRO A 14 -2.31 -30.49 -9.94
CA PRO A 14 -3.01 -30.21 -11.19
C PRO A 14 -2.35 -29.09 -12.01
N LEU A 15 -1.66 -28.14 -11.37
CA LEU A 15 -1.05 -27.02 -12.07
C LEU A 15 0.40 -27.28 -12.51
N SER A 16 1.00 -28.42 -12.14
CA SER A 16 2.39 -28.76 -12.48
C SER A 16 2.57 -29.58 -13.76
N TYR A 17 1.48 -30.02 -14.38
CA TYR A 17 1.50 -30.78 -15.63
C TYR A 17 0.32 -30.42 -16.53
N GLU A 18 0.51 -30.61 -17.82
CA GLU A 18 -0.39 -30.11 -18.86
C GLU A 18 -1.83 -30.63 -18.72
N TYR A 19 -2.02 -31.93 -18.51
CA TYR A 19 -3.36 -32.52 -18.41
C TYR A 19 -4.13 -32.00 -17.18
N GLY A 20 -3.48 -31.88 -16.03
CA GLY A 20 -4.11 -31.32 -14.83
C GLY A 20 -4.52 -29.86 -15.04
N PHE A 21 -3.67 -29.09 -15.72
CA PHE A 21 -3.91 -27.69 -16.02
C PHE A 21 -5.09 -27.52 -16.99
N LEU A 22 -5.17 -28.36 -18.02
CA LEU A 22 -6.31 -28.40 -18.95
C LEU A 22 -7.61 -28.76 -18.23
N CYS A 23 -7.61 -29.75 -17.34
CA CYS A 23 -8.76 -30.11 -16.51
C CYS A 23 -9.20 -28.94 -15.63
N PHE A 24 -8.26 -28.24 -14.98
CA PHE A 24 -8.57 -27.05 -14.18
C PHE A 24 -9.18 -25.93 -15.03
N ARG A 25 -8.63 -25.68 -16.23
CA ARG A 25 -9.15 -24.68 -17.15
C ARG A 25 -10.57 -25.00 -17.61
N LEU A 26 -10.82 -26.27 -17.98
CA LEU A 26 -12.16 -26.75 -18.36
C LEU A 26 -13.17 -26.57 -17.22
N LEU A 27 -12.76 -26.89 -15.99
CA LEU A 27 -13.57 -26.70 -14.81
C LEU A 27 -13.92 -25.22 -14.61
N ALA A 28 -12.94 -24.31 -14.66
CA ALA A 28 -13.18 -22.87 -14.49
C ALA A 28 -14.17 -22.34 -15.55
N VAL A 29 -13.97 -22.68 -16.82
CA VAL A 29 -14.89 -22.29 -17.91
C VAL A 29 -16.29 -22.86 -17.67
N THR A 30 -16.39 -24.13 -17.27
CA THR A 30 -17.69 -24.78 -17.02
C THR A 30 -18.44 -24.11 -15.88
N VAL A 31 -17.75 -23.80 -14.78
CA VAL A 31 -18.32 -23.07 -13.64
C VAL A 31 -18.84 -21.71 -14.11
N THR A 32 -18.04 -20.95 -14.86
CA THR A 32 -18.44 -19.64 -15.40
C THR A 32 -19.68 -19.74 -16.30
N VAL A 33 -19.70 -20.65 -17.27
CA VAL A 33 -20.85 -20.84 -18.18
C VAL A 33 -22.11 -21.18 -17.38
N CYS A 34 -22.02 -22.11 -16.44
CA CYS A 34 -23.18 -22.50 -15.64
C CYS A 34 -23.68 -21.40 -14.69
N LEU A 35 -22.79 -20.54 -14.19
CA LEU A 35 -23.20 -19.38 -13.40
C LEU A 35 -23.96 -18.37 -14.26
N LEU A 36 -23.40 -18.01 -15.41
CA LEU A 36 -24.03 -17.08 -16.35
C LEU A 36 -25.37 -17.60 -16.88
N ASP A 37 -25.48 -18.91 -17.14
CA ASP A 37 -26.74 -19.56 -17.52
C ASP A 37 -27.80 -19.43 -16.41
N ARG A 38 -27.39 -19.68 -15.16
CA ARG A 38 -28.31 -19.58 -14.01
C ARG A 38 -28.71 -18.15 -13.68
N TRP A 39 -27.90 -17.16 -14.06
CA TRP A 39 -28.24 -15.74 -13.93
C TRP A 39 -29.02 -15.19 -15.12
N ASP A 40 -29.36 -16.03 -16.10
CA ASP A 40 -30.05 -15.62 -17.35
C ASP A 40 -29.25 -14.61 -18.19
N GLU A 41 -27.92 -14.66 -18.06
CA GLU A 41 -27.00 -13.77 -18.76
C GLU A 41 -26.36 -14.44 -19.98
N LEU A 42 -26.25 -15.77 -19.99
CA LEU A 42 -25.56 -16.53 -21.05
C LEU A 42 -26.18 -16.30 -22.45
N ASP A 43 -27.50 -16.35 -22.56
CA ASP A 43 -28.18 -16.19 -23.85
C ASP A 43 -28.08 -14.75 -24.37
N THR A 44 -28.11 -13.76 -23.48
CA THR A 44 -27.88 -12.35 -23.85
C THR A 44 -26.52 -12.19 -24.54
N ILE A 45 -25.52 -12.94 -24.09
CA ILE A 45 -24.14 -12.91 -24.58
C ILE A 45 -24.00 -13.63 -25.93
N LEU A 46 -24.56 -14.85 -26.03
CA LEU A 46 -24.51 -15.65 -27.26
C LEU A 46 -25.24 -14.93 -28.41
N ASN A 47 -26.26 -14.13 -28.10
CA ASN A 47 -27.03 -13.37 -29.08
C ASN A 47 -26.40 -12.00 -29.44
N ALA A 48 -25.66 -11.37 -28.51
CA ALA A 48 -25.02 -10.08 -28.74
C ALA A 48 -23.77 -10.16 -29.63
N ASN A 49 -23.06 -11.29 -29.62
CA ASN A 49 -21.83 -11.49 -30.39
C ASN A 49 -22.09 -12.31 -31.66
N GLN A 50 -22.50 -11.63 -32.74
CA GLN A 50 -22.64 -12.26 -34.07
C GLN A 50 -21.29 -12.48 -34.78
N ASP A 51 -20.23 -11.76 -34.37
CA ASP A 51 -18.86 -11.93 -34.86
C ASP A 51 -18.06 -12.85 -33.93
N TRP A 52 -17.97 -14.13 -34.30
CA TRP A 52 -17.28 -15.20 -33.56
C TRP A 52 -15.74 -15.16 -33.67
N ASP A 53 -15.14 -14.02 -34.01
CA ASP A 53 -13.68 -13.90 -34.16
C ASP A 53 -12.95 -13.97 -32.80
N LEU A 54 -13.66 -13.71 -31.69
CA LEU A 54 -13.14 -13.86 -30.34
C LEU A 54 -13.38 -15.28 -29.81
N ALA A 55 -12.37 -15.88 -29.18
CA ALA A 55 -12.54 -17.19 -28.55
C ALA A 55 -13.54 -17.10 -27.37
N VAL A 56 -14.49 -18.03 -27.29
CA VAL A 56 -15.60 -18.03 -26.30
C VAL A 56 -15.15 -17.77 -24.86
N HIS A 57 -14.00 -18.31 -24.44
CA HIS A 57 -13.47 -18.10 -23.09
C HIS A 57 -13.09 -16.64 -22.78
N VAL A 58 -12.76 -15.83 -23.80
CA VAL A 58 -12.48 -14.40 -23.66
C VAL A 58 -13.79 -13.64 -23.42
N LEU A 59 -14.82 -13.94 -24.20
CA LEU A 59 -16.16 -13.37 -24.01
C LEU A 59 -16.71 -13.70 -22.61
N LEU A 60 -16.62 -14.97 -22.20
CA LEU A 60 -17.05 -15.39 -20.88
C LEU A 60 -16.32 -14.66 -19.74
N SER A 61 -15.05 -14.28 -19.98
CA SER A 61 -14.24 -13.55 -18.99
C SER A 61 -14.78 -12.12 -18.81
N GLU A 62 -14.98 -11.37 -19.89
CA GLU A 62 -15.49 -9.98 -19.82
C GLU A 62 -16.84 -9.82 -19.09
N LEU A 63 -17.59 -10.91 -18.96
CA LEU A 63 -18.96 -10.91 -18.43
C LEU A 63 -19.04 -11.46 -17.03
N ILE A 64 -18.26 -12.50 -16.68
CA ILE A 64 -18.37 -13.12 -15.36
C ILE A 64 -18.05 -12.13 -14.24
N ALA A 65 -17.10 -11.22 -14.44
CA ALA A 65 -16.74 -10.23 -13.44
C ALA A 65 -17.90 -9.28 -13.08
N PRO A 66 -18.51 -8.55 -14.04
CA PRO A 66 -19.71 -7.75 -13.78
C PRO A 66 -20.84 -8.54 -13.09
N SER A 67 -21.17 -9.73 -13.59
CA SER A 67 -22.27 -10.53 -13.02
C SER A 67 -21.98 -10.92 -11.57
N VAL A 68 -20.74 -11.30 -11.25
CA VAL A 68 -20.34 -11.61 -9.87
C VAL A 68 -20.43 -10.37 -8.98
N ILE A 69 -20.04 -9.19 -9.46
CA ILE A 69 -20.18 -7.93 -8.72
C ILE A 69 -21.66 -7.67 -8.40
N ASP A 70 -22.56 -7.84 -9.38
CA ASP A 70 -23.99 -7.67 -9.17
C ASP A 70 -24.54 -8.65 -8.13
N GLN A 71 -24.08 -9.91 -8.14
CA GLN A 71 -24.44 -10.87 -7.10
C GLN A 71 -23.90 -10.49 -5.72
N LEU A 72 -22.67 -9.97 -5.63
CA LEU A 72 -22.10 -9.53 -4.35
C LEU A 72 -22.84 -8.30 -3.81
N ASN A 73 -23.28 -7.39 -4.69
CA ASN A 73 -24.13 -6.26 -4.32
C ASN A 73 -25.50 -6.73 -3.83
N ALA A 74 -26.16 -7.62 -4.57
CA ALA A 74 -27.43 -8.20 -4.17
C ALA A 74 -27.34 -8.92 -2.82
N LEU A 75 -26.24 -9.63 -2.57
CA LEU A 75 -25.97 -10.27 -1.28
C LEU A 75 -25.90 -9.24 -0.14
N ASN A 76 -25.25 -8.10 -0.35
CA ASN A 76 -25.20 -7.01 0.63
C ASN A 76 -26.59 -6.43 0.92
N ASP A 77 -27.49 -6.45 -0.06
CA ASP A 77 -28.90 -6.09 0.09
C ASP A 77 -29.77 -7.20 0.72
N GLY A 78 -29.16 -8.33 1.10
CA GLY A 78 -29.81 -9.45 1.77
C GLY A 78 -30.43 -10.47 0.82
N ALA A 79 -30.10 -10.44 -0.48
CA ALA A 79 -30.53 -11.48 -1.41
C ALA A 79 -29.87 -12.82 -1.08
N ASP A 80 -30.61 -13.90 -1.37
CA ASP A 80 -30.01 -15.23 -1.41
C ASP A 80 -29.25 -15.36 -2.73
N CYS A 81 -27.94 -15.62 -2.67
CA CYS A 81 -27.12 -15.92 -3.84
C CYS A 81 -26.73 -17.41 -3.91
N ASP A 82 -27.08 -18.22 -2.92
CA ASP A 82 -26.74 -19.65 -2.88
C ASP A 82 -27.62 -20.49 -3.82
N TRP A 83 -28.73 -19.92 -4.30
CA TRP A 83 -29.62 -20.59 -5.24
C TRP A 83 -28.95 -20.82 -6.59
N CYS A 84 -28.14 -19.87 -7.06
CA CYS A 84 -27.39 -20.02 -8.31
C CYS A 84 -26.34 -21.12 -8.20
N LEU A 85 -25.86 -21.43 -6.99
CA LEU A 85 -24.97 -22.57 -6.73
C LEU A 85 -25.74 -23.89 -6.55
N GLY A 86 -27.07 -23.85 -6.44
CA GLY A 86 -27.93 -24.99 -6.11
C GLY A 86 -27.75 -25.46 -4.66
N TRP A 87 -27.31 -24.56 -3.77
CA TRP A 87 -27.10 -24.84 -2.34
C TRP A 87 -28.27 -24.38 -1.46
N SER A 88 -29.15 -23.56 -2.00
CA SER A 88 -30.45 -23.18 -1.42
C SER A 88 -31.59 -23.42 -2.42
N THR A 89 -32.84 -23.32 -1.95
CA THR A 89 -34.03 -23.38 -2.82
C THR A 89 -34.97 -22.25 -2.39
N PRO A 90 -34.92 -21.10 -3.09
CA PRO A 90 -35.80 -19.97 -2.80
C PRO A 90 -37.27 -20.36 -3.00
N PRO A 91 -38.23 -19.68 -2.33
CA PRO A 91 -39.66 -19.97 -2.47
C PRO A 91 -40.18 -19.80 -3.90
N HIS A 92 -39.53 -18.93 -4.70
CA HIS A 92 -39.99 -18.51 -6.02
C HIS A 92 -39.18 -19.11 -7.18
N ASN A 93 -38.11 -19.84 -6.90
CA ASN A 93 -37.22 -20.41 -7.93
C ASN A 93 -37.33 -21.93 -7.96
N CYS A 94 -37.25 -22.52 -9.17
CA CYS A 94 -37.18 -23.96 -9.32
C CYS A 94 -35.91 -24.51 -8.64
N ARG A 95 -36.03 -25.69 -8.03
CA ARG A 95 -34.90 -26.37 -7.40
C ARG A 95 -33.83 -26.66 -8.45
N GLN A 96 -32.67 -26.00 -8.31
CA GLN A 96 -31.51 -26.24 -9.16
C GLN A 96 -30.70 -27.44 -8.63
N LEU A 97 -30.07 -28.18 -9.54
CA LEU A 97 -29.04 -29.14 -9.14
C LEU A 97 -27.80 -28.37 -8.63
N PRO A 98 -27.08 -28.87 -7.62
CA PRO A 98 -25.84 -28.23 -7.19
C PRO A 98 -24.86 -28.10 -8.37
N LEU A 99 -24.33 -26.90 -8.60
CA LEU A 99 -23.29 -26.71 -9.63
C LEU A 99 -22.04 -27.52 -9.28
N LEU A 100 -21.66 -27.44 -8.02
CA LEU A 100 -20.64 -28.29 -7.40
C LEU A 100 -21.15 -28.66 -6.00
N PRO A 101 -21.14 -29.96 -5.63
CA PRO A 101 -21.42 -30.34 -4.25
C PRO A 101 -20.46 -29.65 -3.28
N ARG A 102 -20.97 -29.24 -2.11
CA ARG A 102 -20.16 -28.61 -1.05
C ARG A 102 -18.87 -29.37 -0.70
N PRO A 103 -18.87 -30.72 -0.58
CA PRO A 103 -17.64 -31.48 -0.34
C PRO A 103 -16.61 -31.33 -1.47
N ASP A 104 -17.06 -31.29 -2.72
CA ASP A 104 -16.18 -31.19 -3.88
C ASP A 104 -15.62 -29.76 -4.03
N ALA A 105 -16.41 -28.74 -3.68
CA ALA A 105 -15.95 -27.36 -3.57
C ALA A 105 -14.80 -27.23 -2.57
N LEU A 106 -14.92 -27.87 -1.41
CA LEU A 106 -13.87 -27.89 -0.39
C LEU A 106 -12.61 -28.63 -0.88
N VAL A 107 -12.77 -29.74 -1.60
CA VAL A 107 -11.63 -30.47 -2.20
C VAL A 107 -10.90 -29.58 -3.20
N LEU A 108 -11.62 -28.90 -4.09
CA LEU A 108 -11.06 -28.00 -5.09
C LEU A 108 -10.34 -26.80 -4.44
N TYR A 109 -10.95 -26.24 -3.40
CA TYR A 109 -10.38 -25.16 -2.62
C TYR A 109 -9.02 -25.55 -2.00
N HIS A 110 -8.96 -26.70 -1.33
CA HIS A 110 -7.71 -27.21 -0.77
C HIS A 110 -6.69 -27.60 -1.84
N LEU A 111 -7.14 -28.07 -3.00
CA LEU A 111 -6.28 -28.39 -4.12
C LEU A 111 -5.53 -27.14 -4.62
N ILE A 112 -6.23 -26.03 -4.83
CA ILE A 112 -5.63 -24.76 -5.24
C ILE A 112 -4.71 -24.22 -4.15
N TRP A 113 -5.14 -24.26 -2.88
CA TRP A 113 -4.31 -23.82 -1.75
C TRP A 113 -2.98 -24.58 -1.63
N ASN A 114 -3.04 -25.90 -1.77
CA ASN A 114 -1.85 -26.74 -1.70
C ASN A 114 -0.86 -26.45 -2.84
N ASP A 115 -1.36 -25.93 -3.96
CA ASP A 115 -0.59 -25.56 -5.15
C ASP A 115 -0.48 -24.05 -5.38
N ARG A 116 -0.73 -23.23 -4.35
CA ARG A 116 -0.84 -21.76 -4.46
C ARG A 116 0.34 -21.04 -5.13
N LYS A 117 1.55 -21.61 -5.09
CA LYS A 117 2.71 -21.12 -5.85
C LYS A 117 2.52 -21.34 -7.35
N MET A 118 2.17 -22.57 -7.75
CA MET A 118 1.90 -22.89 -9.15
C MET A 118 0.66 -22.16 -9.66
N PHE A 119 -0.33 -21.94 -8.81
CA PHE A 119 -1.49 -21.09 -9.08
C PHE A 119 -1.07 -19.68 -9.51
N LEU A 120 -0.30 -18.98 -8.68
CA LEU A 120 0.22 -17.65 -9.03
C LEU A 120 1.10 -17.69 -10.29
N TYR A 121 1.99 -18.68 -10.40
CA TYR A 121 2.89 -18.81 -11.54
C TYR A 121 2.14 -18.95 -12.86
N VAL A 122 1.13 -19.82 -12.89
CA VAL A 122 0.32 -20.09 -14.07
C VAL A 122 -0.51 -18.86 -14.43
N LEU A 123 -1.16 -18.20 -13.47
CA LEU A 123 -1.88 -16.94 -13.71
C LEU A 123 -0.97 -15.87 -14.31
N ALA A 124 0.24 -15.73 -13.78
CA ALA A 124 1.20 -14.72 -14.23
C ALA A 124 1.80 -15.01 -15.63
N SER A 125 1.81 -16.28 -16.05
CA SER A 125 2.52 -16.74 -17.25
C SER A 125 1.60 -17.10 -18.41
N CYS A 126 0.33 -17.41 -18.13
CA CYS A 126 -0.63 -17.88 -19.12
C CYS A 126 -1.94 -17.10 -18.98
N PRO A 127 -2.55 -16.67 -20.10
CA PRO A 127 -3.92 -16.16 -20.08
C PRO A 127 -4.86 -17.31 -19.68
N LEU A 128 -5.20 -17.36 -18.40
CA LEU A 128 -6.23 -18.23 -17.87
C LEU A 128 -7.60 -17.59 -18.13
N PRO A 129 -8.67 -18.40 -18.29
CA PRO A 129 -10.02 -17.88 -18.12
C PRO A 129 -10.14 -17.24 -16.74
N GLU A 130 -10.89 -16.17 -16.68
CA GLU A 130 -11.11 -15.45 -15.44
C GLU A 130 -11.80 -16.33 -14.38
N LEU A 131 -11.33 -16.21 -13.13
CA LEU A 131 -11.65 -17.10 -12.01
C LEU A 131 -12.61 -16.47 -10.98
N SER A 132 -13.13 -15.27 -11.23
CA SER A 132 -14.12 -14.60 -10.37
C SER A 132 -15.28 -15.51 -9.97
N GLY A 133 -15.87 -16.25 -10.91
CA GLY A 133 -16.96 -17.20 -10.61
C GLY A 133 -16.54 -18.31 -9.63
N LEU A 134 -15.30 -18.77 -9.72
CA LEU A 134 -14.75 -19.77 -8.81
C LEU A 134 -14.44 -19.18 -7.43
N LEU A 135 -13.87 -17.97 -7.38
CA LEU A 135 -13.64 -17.25 -6.11
C LEU A 135 -14.95 -16.91 -5.41
N PHE A 136 -15.99 -16.53 -6.16
CA PHE A 136 -17.34 -16.33 -5.66
C PHE A 136 -17.89 -17.61 -5.02
N LEU A 137 -17.75 -18.76 -5.68
CA LEU A 137 -18.16 -20.05 -5.13
C LEU A 137 -17.44 -20.36 -3.81
N PHE A 138 -16.13 -20.13 -3.72
CA PHE A 138 -15.37 -20.32 -2.47
C PHE A 138 -15.78 -19.34 -1.38
N PHE A 139 -16.02 -18.08 -1.74
CA PHE A 139 -16.52 -17.08 -0.82
C PHE A 139 -17.87 -17.48 -0.23
N ARG A 140 -18.83 -17.90 -1.08
CA ARG A 140 -20.14 -18.39 -0.63
C ARG A 140 -20.02 -19.63 0.25
N TYR A 141 -19.12 -20.55 -0.08
CA TYR A 141 -18.85 -21.73 0.75
C TYR A 141 -18.38 -21.32 2.15
N PHE A 142 -17.48 -20.35 2.23
CA PHE A 142 -16.96 -19.82 3.48
C PHE A 142 -18.00 -19.00 4.27
N SER A 143 -18.86 -18.24 3.59
CA SER A 143 -19.87 -17.38 4.25
C SER A 143 -20.98 -18.16 4.96
N ASP A 144 -21.23 -19.41 4.56
CA ASP A 144 -22.26 -20.26 5.19
C ASP A 144 -21.74 -20.88 6.50
N GLU A 145 -22.12 -20.28 7.63
CA GLU A 145 -21.66 -20.68 8.96
C GLU A 145 -21.96 -22.16 9.29
N ARG A 146 -22.99 -22.75 8.67
CA ARG A 146 -23.39 -24.14 8.88
C ARG A 146 -22.34 -25.13 8.39
N ASN A 147 -21.40 -24.69 7.56
CA ASN A 147 -20.32 -25.53 7.05
C ASN A 147 -19.22 -25.80 8.10
N PHE A 148 -19.22 -25.08 9.22
CA PHE A 148 -18.14 -25.14 10.21
C PHE A 148 -18.65 -25.69 11.54
N ARG A 149 -17.90 -26.66 12.09
CA ARG A 149 -18.18 -27.20 13.44
C ARG A 149 -17.55 -26.34 14.53
N GLU A 150 -16.38 -25.77 14.25
CA GLU A 150 -15.59 -24.97 15.18
C GLU A 150 -15.24 -23.62 14.54
N SER A 151 -15.10 -22.57 15.36
CA SER A 151 -14.71 -21.24 14.88
C SER A 151 -13.28 -21.20 14.34
N SER A 152 -12.40 -22.05 14.86
CA SER A 152 -11.01 -22.22 14.42
C SER A 152 -10.90 -22.67 12.96
N ASP A 153 -11.74 -23.62 12.54
CA ASP A 153 -11.78 -24.11 11.14
C ASP A 153 -12.21 -23.00 10.18
N ARG A 154 -13.18 -22.17 10.63
CA ARG A 154 -13.63 -21.01 9.87
C ARG A 154 -12.53 -19.98 9.70
N GLU A 155 -11.80 -19.65 10.77
CA GLU A 155 -10.67 -18.73 10.72
C GLU A 155 -9.54 -19.25 9.80
N ALA A 156 -9.23 -20.54 9.85
CA ALA A 156 -8.23 -21.15 8.97
C ALA A 156 -8.62 -21.07 7.49
N MET A 157 -9.88 -21.35 7.14
CA MET A 157 -10.36 -21.16 5.76
C MET A 157 -10.37 -19.69 5.37
N ARG A 158 -10.76 -18.80 6.28
CA ARG A 158 -10.75 -17.35 6.03
C ARG A 158 -9.37 -16.86 5.62
N GLU A 159 -8.31 -17.31 6.30
CA GLU A 159 -6.92 -16.98 5.94
C GLU A 159 -6.49 -17.52 4.57
N ILE A 160 -6.88 -18.75 4.26
CA ILE A 160 -6.55 -19.38 2.99
C ILE A 160 -7.21 -18.64 1.83
N LEU A 161 -8.50 -18.30 1.96
CA LEU A 161 -9.24 -17.60 0.92
C LEU A 161 -8.68 -16.20 0.73
N PHE A 162 -8.36 -15.50 1.81
CA PHE A 162 -7.72 -14.18 1.77
C PHE A 162 -6.41 -14.22 0.97
N GLU A 163 -5.51 -15.18 1.26
CA GLU A 163 -4.25 -15.30 0.53
C GLU A 163 -4.47 -15.69 -0.95
N LEU A 164 -5.42 -16.59 -1.24
CA LEU A 164 -5.74 -16.94 -2.63
C LEU A 164 -6.26 -15.74 -3.43
N CYS A 165 -7.14 -14.93 -2.84
CA CYS A 165 -7.62 -13.68 -3.43
C CYS A 165 -6.47 -12.71 -3.68
N LEU A 166 -5.55 -12.51 -2.72
CA LEU A 166 -4.39 -11.63 -2.94
C LEU A 166 -3.46 -12.14 -4.04
N ARG A 167 -3.19 -13.45 -4.09
CA ARG A 167 -2.41 -14.07 -5.16
C ARG A 167 -3.09 -13.92 -6.51
N TYR A 168 -4.41 -14.07 -6.57
CA TYR A 168 -5.18 -13.87 -7.79
C TYR A 168 -5.12 -12.42 -8.27
N SER A 169 -5.32 -11.45 -7.37
CA SER A 169 -5.22 -10.02 -7.67
C SER A 169 -3.85 -9.62 -8.25
N LEU A 170 -2.76 -10.28 -7.81
CA LEU A 170 -1.41 -10.05 -8.33
C LEU A 170 -1.19 -10.52 -9.78
N ALA A 171 -2.11 -11.27 -10.38
CA ALA A 171 -1.88 -11.87 -11.69
C ALA A 171 -3.10 -11.79 -12.63
N THR A 172 -4.10 -10.96 -12.30
CA THR A 172 -5.34 -10.85 -13.07
C THR A 172 -5.57 -9.45 -13.65
N THR A 173 -6.66 -9.27 -14.40
CA THR A 173 -7.09 -8.01 -15.04
C THR A 173 -7.67 -7.02 -14.04
N GLU A 174 -7.90 -5.76 -14.45
CA GLU A 174 -8.58 -4.77 -13.60
C GLU A 174 -9.99 -5.22 -13.22
N GLN A 175 -10.77 -5.71 -14.17
CA GLN A 175 -12.15 -6.18 -13.95
C GLN A 175 -12.20 -7.27 -12.87
N GLU A 176 -11.29 -8.23 -12.95
CA GLU A 176 -11.22 -9.32 -11.97
C GLU A 176 -10.74 -8.87 -10.59
N ARG A 177 -9.88 -7.84 -10.52
CA ARG A 177 -9.52 -7.23 -9.23
C ARG A 177 -10.72 -6.55 -8.60
N GLN A 178 -11.55 -5.85 -9.38
CA GLN A 178 -12.77 -5.22 -8.88
C GLN A 178 -13.75 -6.23 -8.27
N VAL A 179 -13.80 -7.47 -8.77
CA VAL A 179 -14.56 -8.57 -8.18
C VAL A 179 -13.93 -9.10 -6.89
N THR A 180 -12.60 -9.19 -6.87
CA THR A 180 -11.86 -9.79 -5.77
C THR A 180 -11.84 -8.88 -4.53
N MET A 181 -11.90 -7.55 -4.70
CA MET A 181 -11.86 -6.60 -3.59
C MET A 181 -13.06 -6.72 -2.63
N PRO A 182 -14.33 -6.77 -3.08
CA PRO A 182 -15.46 -7.01 -2.18
C PRO A 182 -15.34 -8.33 -1.40
N ILE A 183 -14.78 -9.38 -1.99
CA ILE A 183 -14.52 -10.66 -1.31
C ILE A 183 -13.46 -10.45 -0.21
N ILE A 184 -12.37 -9.75 -0.50
CA ILE A 184 -11.32 -9.40 0.48
C ILE A 184 -11.90 -8.56 1.62
N ASP A 185 -12.74 -7.58 1.31
CA ASP A 185 -13.37 -6.70 2.31
C ASP A 185 -14.37 -7.46 3.19
N ALA A 186 -15.17 -8.36 2.61
CA ALA A 186 -16.08 -9.23 3.35
C ALA A 186 -15.35 -10.26 4.22
N ILE A 187 -14.17 -10.71 3.77
CA ILE A 187 -13.28 -11.50 4.61
C ILE A 187 -12.76 -10.63 5.77
N GLY A 188 -12.50 -9.34 5.59
CA GLY A 188 -12.28 -8.39 6.69
C GLY A 188 -10.81 -8.23 7.12
N LEU A 189 -10.44 -6.99 7.43
CA LEU A 189 -9.06 -6.54 7.67
C LEU A 189 -8.49 -6.90 9.06
N ASP A 190 -9.32 -7.32 10.01
CA ASP A 190 -8.87 -7.67 11.37
C ASP A 190 -7.89 -8.86 11.39
N LEU A 191 -7.87 -9.64 10.30
CA LEU A 191 -6.91 -10.72 10.08
C LEU A 191 -5.46 -10.28 10.00
N ILE A 192 -5.18 -9.04 9.56
CA ILE A 192 -3.82 -8.65 9.18
C ILE A 192 -2.83 -8.84 10.35
N GLY A 193 -3.27 -8.65 11.59
CA GLY A 193 -2.41 -8.80 12.77
C GLY A 193 -1.87 -10.22 12.96
N TYR A 194 -2.77 -11.22 13.04
CA TYR A 194 -2.36 -12.63 13.16
C TYR A 194 -1.81 -13.15 11.84
N TRP A 195 -2.42 -12.77 10.72
CA TRP A 195 -2.04 -13.25 9.40
C TRP A 195 -0.60 -12.85 9.03
N ALA A 196 -0.15 -11.66 9.46
CA ALA A 196 1.22 -11.18 9.25
C ALA A 196 2.27 -11.80 10.20
N SER A 197 1.88 -12.73 11.09
CA SER A 197 2.82 -13.42 12.00
C SER A 197 3.61 -14.55 11.35
N LYS A 198 3.27 -14.94 10.11
CA LYS A 198 3.90 -16.07 9.40
C LYS A 198 4.33 -15.64 7.99
N PRO A 199 5.46 -16.15 7.48
CA PRO A 199 5.81 -15.93 6.09
C PRO A 199 4.76 -16.60 5.20
N ARG A 200 4.36 -15.92 4.12
CA ARG A 200 3.34 -16.45 3.19
C ARG A 200 3.90 -16.97 1.86
N HIS A 201 5.19 -16.76 1.61
CA HIS A 201 5.90 -17.45 0.54
C HIS A 201 6.13 -18.93 0.90
N ILE A 202 6.10 -19.82 -0.09
CA ILE A 202 6.44 -21.24 0.09
C ILE A 202 7.95 -21.45 0.13
N ASP A 203 8.66 -20.78 -0.76
CA ASP A 203 10.10 -20.86 -0.97
C ASP A 203 10.62 -19.58 -1.63
N ILE A 204 11.93 -19.50 -1.84
CA ILE A 204 12.61 -18.33 -2.43
C ILE A 204 12.02 -17.97 -3.81
N PRO A 205 11.81 -18.92 -4.75
CA PRO A 205 11.17 -18.58 -6.02
C PRO A 205 9.74 -18.02 -5.86
N ASP A 206 8.94 -18.50 -4.92
CA ASP A 206 7.60 -17.96 -4.64
C ASP A 206 7.66 -16.54 -4.09
N SER A 207 8.59 -16.26 -3.16
CA SER A 207 8.83 -14.90 -2.65
C SER A 207 9.13 -13.93 -3.79
N ARG A 208 10.11 -14.27 -4.64
CA ARG A 208 10.48 -13.44 -5.80
C ARG A 208 9.33 -13.31 -6.79
N LEU A 209 8.54 -14.36 -7.01
CA LEU A 209 7.40 -14.31 -7.91
C LEU A 209 6.34 -13.30 -7.42
N ILE A 210 5.98 -13.35 -6.14
CA ILE A 210 5.02 -12.41 -5.51
C ILE A 210 5.49 -10.96 -5.67
N LEU A 211 6.76 -10.69 -5.30
CA LEU A 211 7.32 -9.33 -5.39
C LEU A 211 7.38 -8.82 -6.84
N ASN A 212 7.82 -9.66 -7.78
CA ASN A 212 7.91 -9.28 -9.19
C ASN A 212 6.54 -9.03 -9.81
N GLN A 213 5.50 -9.79 -9.44
CA GLN A 213 4.15 -9.51 -9.94
C GLN A 213 3.62 -8.16 -9.43
N TYR A 214 3.84 -7.85 -8.16
CA TYR A 214 3.48 -6.53 -7.62
C TYR A 214 4.20 -5.40 -8.36
N ILE A 215 5.51 -5.52 -8.56
CA ILE A 215 6.33 -4.56 -9.31
C ILE A 215 5.79 -4.43 -10.75
N LYS A 216 5.53 -5.55 -11.42
CA LYS A 216 5.02 -5.58 -12.80
C LYS A 216 3.68 -4.86 -12.92
N ILE A 217 2.75 -5.10 -11.99
CA ILE A 217 1.44 -4.45 -11.98
C ILE A 217 1.59 -2.93 -11.85
N LEU A 218 2.32 -2.46 -10.84
CA LEU A 218 2.46 -1.03 -10.61
C LEU A 218 3.33 -0.33 -11.67
N SER A 219 4.24 -1.06 -12.31
CA SER A 219 5.04 -0.53 -13.42
C SER A 219 4.30 -0.50 -14.76
N SER A 220 3.11 -1.09 -14.86
CA SER A 220 2.33 -1.11 -16.11
C SER A 220 1.89 0.28 -16.57
N GLY A 221 1.87 1.26 -15.66
CA GLY A 221 1.40 2.62 -15.95
C GLY A 221 -0.13 2.73 -16.06
N ASP A 222 -0.86 1.69 -15.65
CA ASP A 222 -2.32 1.70 -15.64
C ASP A 222 -2.85 2.77 -14.66
N GLU A 223 -3.47 3.82 -15.20
CA GLU A 223 -3.99 4.94 -14.43
C GLU A 223 -5.11 4.53 -13.46
N HIS A 224 -5.82 3.44 -13.74
CA HIS A 224 -6.92 2.96 -12.91
C HIS A 224 -6.43 2.42 -11.57
N LEU A 225 -5.27 1.75 -11.56
CA LEU A 225 -4.63 1.28 -10.33
C LEU A 225 -4.37 2.41 -9.33
N PHE A 226 -4.11 3.62 -9.83
CA PHE A 226 -3.84 4.79 -8.97
C PHE A 226 -5.11 5.47 -8.43
N LYS A 227 -6.29 4.99 -8.83
CA LYS A 227 -7.59 5.42 -8.31
C LYS A 227 -8.21 4.37 -7.38
N SER A 228 -7.76 3.12 -7.44
CA SER A 228 -8.30 2.01 -6.66
C SER A 228 -7.49 1.75 -5.38
N ARG A 229 -8.09 1.05 -4.42
CA ARG A 229 -7.41 0.56 -3.21
C ARG A 229 -6.57 -0.70 -3.47
N GLU A 230 -6.71 -1.31 -4.65
CA GLU A 230 -6.18 -2.65 -4.94
C GLU A 230 -4.68 -2.81 -4.68
N PRO A 231 -3.80 -1.85 -5.09
CA PRO A 231 -2.37 -2.00 -4.82
C PRO A 231 -2.02 -1.98 -3.34
N PHE A 232 -2.84 -1.34 -2.51
CA PHE A 232 -2.67 -1.39 -1.07
C PHE A 232 -3.01 -2.79 -0.53
N ASP A 233 -4.09 -3.41 -0.97
CA ASP A 233 -4.47 -4.75 -0.50
C ASP A 233 -3.43 -5.80 -0.96
N MET A 234 -2.94 -5.70 -2.19
CA MET A 234 -1.86 -6.57 -2.70
C MET A 234 -0.55 -6.41 -1.92
N LEU A 235 -0.23 -5.19 -1.45
CA LEU A 235 0.97 -4.92 -0.65
C LEU A 235 0.99 -5.76 0.64
N HIS A 236 -0.16 -6.11 1.22
CA HIS A 236 -0.21 -6.98 2.40
C HIS A 236 0.44 -8.34 2.15
N LEU A 237 0.25 -8.94 0.98
CA LEU A 237 0.92 -10.20 0.64
C LEU A 237 2.42 -10.01 0.40
N VAL A 238 2.80 -8.91 -0.24
CA VAL A 238 4.20 -8.59 -0.52
C VAL A 238 5.03 -8.49 0.76
N ILE A 239 4.55 -7.74 1.76
CA ILE A 239 5.30 -7.50 3.00
C ILE A 239 5.53 -8.77 3.83
N VAL A 240 4.62 -9.74 3.79
CA VAL A 240 4.76 -11.03 4.50
C VAL A 240 5.41 -12.11 3.64
N SER A 241 5.69 -11.82 2.38
CA SER A 241 6.30 -12.76 1.44
C SER A 241 7.76 -12.46 1.14
N GLY A 242 8.27 -11.27 1.43
CA GLY A 242 9.70 -10.96 1.30
C GLY A 242 10.57 -11.90 2.15
N ASP A 243 11.76 -12.22 1.67
CA ASP A 243 12.77 -13.02 2.38
C ASP A 243 14.20 -12.47 2.19
N THR A 244 15.20 -13.15 2.77
CA THR A 244 16.62 -12.75 2.66
C THR A 244 17.14 -12.71 1.21
N TYR A 245 16.59 -13.54 0.32
CA TYR A 245 17.02 -13.72 -1.05
C TYR A 245 16.17 -12.93 -2.07
N SER A 246 15.17 -12.17 -1.60
CA SER A 246 14.36 -11.26 -2.41
C SER A 246 14.61 -9.79 -2.10
N GLN A 247 15.61 -9.48 -1.26
CA GLN A 247 15.86 -8.13 -0.77
C GLN A 247 16.24 -7.12 -1.88
N ASP A 248 16.86 -7.61 -2.96
CA ASP A 248 17.17 -6.84 -4.16
C ASP A 248 15.93 -6.18 -4.80
N LEU A 249 14.73 -6.71 -4.52
CA LEU A 249 13.46 -6.19 -5.02
C LEU A 249 12.82 -5.15 -4.09
N PHE A 250 13.28 -5.01 -2.84
CA PHE A 250 12.60 -4.17 -1.84
C PHE A 250 12.67 -2.69 -2.18
N GLY A 251 13.80 -2.19 -2.69
CA GLY A 251 13.90 -0.79 -3.11
C GLY A 251 12.86 -0.42 -4.16
N GLU A 252 12.59 -1.33 -5.10
CA GLU A 252 11.59 -1.14 -6.16
C GLU A 252 10.16 -1.25 -5.63
N VAL A 253 9.89 -2.18 -4.72
CA VAL A 253 8.60 -2.26 -4.01
C VAL A 253 8.32 -0.96 -3.25
N VAL A 254 9.29 -0.43 -2.50
CA VAL A 254 9.15 0.85 -1.79
C VAL A 254 8.89 1.98 -2.78
N ARG A 255 9.65 2.04 -3.88
CA ARG A 255 9.53 3.08 -4.91
C ARG A 255 8.10 3.15 -5.44
N LEU A 256 7.60 2.03 -5.98
CA LEU A 256 6.28 1.95 -6.58
C LEU A 256 5.16 2.15 -5.56
N THR A 257 5.35 1.69 -4.32
CA THR A 257 4.39 1.93 -3.23
C THR A 257 4.25 3.43 -2.92
N LEU A 258 5.37 4.17 -2.89
CA LEU A 258 5.35 5.61 -2.61
C LEU A 258 4.79 6.40 -3.80
N GLU A 259 5.14 6.04 -5.04
CA GLU A 259 4.53 6.62 -6.24
C GLU A 259 3.01 6.44 -6.25
N TYR A 260 2.55 5.21 -5.97
CA TYR A 260 1.13 4.90 -5.84
C TYR A 260 0.47 5.71 -4.73
N THR A 261 1.10 5.80 -3.56
CA THR A 261 0.59 6.58 -2.42
C THR A 261 0.40 8.04 -2.81
N TRP A 262 1.38 8.65 -3.46
CA TRP A 262 1.28 10.03 -3.94
C TRP A 262 0.19 10.21 -4.99
N ALA A 263 0.10 9.30 -5.95
CA ALA A 263 -0.92 9.37 -6.99
C ALA A 263 -2.33 9.30 -6.41
N VAL A 264 -2.59 8.41 -5.44
CA VAL A 264 -3.88 8.32 -4.74
C VAL A 264 -4.16 9.63 -3.99
N LEU A 265 -3.20 10.16 -3.23
CA LEU A 265 -3.40 11.39 -2.45
C LEU A 265 -3.65 12.64 -3.30
N LEU A 266 -3.08 12.69 -4.51
CA LEU A 266 -3.25 13.82 -5.41
C LEU A 266 -4.51 13.73 -6.26
N ARG A 267 -5.03 12.52 -6.50
CA ARG A 267 -6.14 12.27 -7.43
C ARG A 267 -7.46 11.92 -6.73
N SER A 268 -7.41 11.42 -5.50
CA SER A 268 -8.59 10.89 -4.81
C SER A 268 -9.15 11.88 -3.80
N GLU A 269 -10.40 12.29 -4.00
CA GLU A 269 -11.15 13.10 -3.03
C GLU A 269 -11.83 12.24 -1.94
N GLU A 270 -12.03 10.94 -2.19
CA GLU A 270 -12.85 10.06 -1.36
C GLU A 270 -12.09 9.33 -0.24
N VAL A 271 -10.76 9.36 -0.24
CA VAL A 271 -9.95 8.56 0.70
C VAL A 271 -9.68 9.34 1.97
N SER A 272 -9.96 8.73 3.12
CA SER A 272 -9.50 9.24 4.41
C SER A 272 -7.98 9.21 4.48
N VAL A 273 -7.35 10.34 4.14
CA VAL A 273 -5.89 10.53 4.09
C VAL A 273 -5.19 9.95 5.32
N PRO A 274 -5.65 10.21 6.57
CA PRO A 274 -4.93 9.71 7.73
C PRO A 274 -4.93 8.19 7.86
N VAL A 275 -6.07 7.55 7.59
CA VAL A 275 -6.21 6.08 7.69
C VAL A 275 -5.41 5.39 6.59
N PHE A 276 -5.48 5.90 5.36
CA PHE A 276 -4.73 5.36 4.23
C PHE A 276 -3.23 5.45 4.48
N LEU A 277 -2.72 6.64 4.84
CA LEU A 277 -1.30 6.83 5.12
C LEU A 277 -0.84 5.98 6.30
N GLN A 278 -1.58 5.94 7.41
CA GLN A 278 -1.24 5.08 8.55
C GLN A 278 -0.99 3.63 8.13
N ARG A 279 -1.83 3.10 7.23
CA ARG A 279 -1.69 1.74 6.72
C ARG A 279 -0.46 1.58 5.82
N ILE A 280 -0.16 2.55 4.94
CA ILE A 280 1.07 2.57 4.14
C ILE A 280 2.31 2.58 5.04
N PHE A 281 2.37 3.48 6.03
CA PHE A 281 3.45 3.54 7.01
C PHE A 281 3.62 2.21 7.76
N THR A 282 2.51 1.55 8.10
CA THR A 282 2.53 0.23 8.73
C THR A 282 3.08 -0.85 7.79
N CYS A 283 2.71 -0.86 6.51
CA CYS A 283 3.23 -1.82 5.54
C CYS A 283 4.72 -1.62 5.29
N LEU A 284 5.18 -0.37 5.11
CA LEU A 284 6.60 -0.06 4.96
C LEU A 284 7.41 -0.47 6.19
N PHE A 285 6.85 -0.28 7.39
CA PHE A 285 7.47 -0.76 8.63
C PHE A 285 7.60 -2.29 8.63
N LEU A 286 6.56 -3.02 8.21
CA LEU A 286 6.57 -4.48 8.15
C LEU A 286 7.50 -5.03 7.05
N LEU A 287 7.74 -4.27 5.99
CA LEU A 287 8.74 -4.61 4.98
C LEU A 287 10.17 -4.46 5.51
N ILE A 288 10.43 -3.49 6.40
CA ILE A 288 11.74 -3.34 7.04
C ILE A 288 11.92 -4.39 8.14
N VAL A 289 10.83 -4.74 8.83
CA VAL A 289 10.81 -5.72 9.92
C VAL A 289 9.65 -6.69 9.78
N PRO A 290 9.88 -7.81 9.09
CA PRO A 290 8.92 -8.90 9.07
C PRO A 290 8.63 -9.40 10.49
N ARG A 291 7.38 -9.82 10.73
CA ARG A 291 6.85 -10.20 12.06
C ARG A 291 6.80 -11.72 12.32
N TYR A 292 7.57 -12.52 11.61
CA TYR A 292 7.55 -13.99 11.76
C TYR A 292 8.80 -14.56 12.44
N ASP A 293 8.72 -15.81 12.90
CA ASP A 293 9.65 -16.48 13.83
C ASP A 293 11.15 -16.42 13.45
N ASN A 294 11.47 -16.19 12.17
CA ASN A 294 12.83 -15.99 11.67
C ASN A 294 12.88 -14.76 10.75
N PRO A 295 12.87 -13.53 11.29
CA PRO A 295 12.89 -12.33 10.48
C PRO A 295 14.26 -12.20 9.78
N TYR A 296 14.25 -11.85 8.50
CA TYR A 296 15.49 -11.47 7.82
C TYR A 296 16.03 -10.15 8.38
N ARG A 297 17.32 -9.91 8.17
CA ARG A 297 17.95 -8.61 8.39
C ARG A 297 18.25 -8.00 7.04
N LEU A 298 17.92 -6.73 6.87
CA LEU A 298 18.27 -6.01 5.64
C LEU A 298 19.78 -5.94 5.47
N GLU A 299 20.27 -6.33 4.30
CA GLU A 299 21.67 -6.17 3.93
C GLU A 299 22.01 -4.70 3.71
N SER A 300 23.28 -4.32 3.94
CA SER A 300 23.70 -2.91 3.80
C SER A 300 23.39 -2.28 2.44
N PRO A 301 23.54 -2.98 1.29
CA PRO A 301 23.12 -2.43 -0.01
C PRO A 301 21.61 -2.16 -0.07
N THR A 302 20.79 -3.09 0.40
CA THR A 302 19.33 -2.97 0.46
C THR A 302 18.90 -1.82 1.37
N GLN A 303 19.54 -1.67 2.53
CA GLN A 303 19.31 -0.56 3.45
C GLN A 303 19.53 0.79 2.77
N LYS A 304 20.66 0.96 2.06
CA LYS A 304 20.99 2.18 1.33
C LYS A 304 19.98 2.45 0.22
N GLN A 305 19.62 1.43 -0.56
CA GLN A 305 18.61 1.57 -1.61
C GLN A 305 17.26 2.02 -1.04
N ILE A 306 16.80 1.40 0.06
CA ILE A 306 15.52 1.77 0.68
C ILE A 306 15.53 3.23 1.19
N ILE A 307 16.58 3.68 1.87
CA ILE A 307 16.62 5.07 2.38
C ILE A 307 16.74 6.09 1.26
N GLU A 308 17.48 5.78 0.20
CA GLU A 308 17.62 6.65 -0.98
C GLU A 308 16.28 6.76 -1.71
N THR A 309 15.57 5.64 -1.90
CA THR A 309 14.22 5.63 -2.46
C THR A 309 13.26 6.41 -1.56
N MET A 310 13.25 6.17 -0.25
CA MET A 310 12.37 6.89 0.69
C MET A 310 12.60 8.41 0.64
N ARG A 311 13.85 8.84 0.51
CA ARG A 311 14.20 10.26 0.33
C ARG A 311 13.71 10.79 -1.02
N GLN A 312 14.02 10.09 -2.11
CA GLN A 312 13.68 10.52 -3.47
C GLN A 312 12.17 10.66 -3.69
N TYR A 313 11.38 9.85 -2.98
CA TYR A 313 9.92 9.83 -3.07
C TYR A 313 9.24 10.47 -1.85
N ASP A 314 9.94 11.40 -1.20
CA ASP A 314 9.40 12.36 -0.24
C ASP A 314 8.63 11.72 0.94
N ILE A 315 9.15 10.63 1.52
CA ILE A 315 8.51 9.97 2.67
C ILE A 315 8.26 10.93 3.85
N LEU A 316 9.11 11.94 4.02
CA LEU A 316 8.97 12.93 5.07
C LEU A 316 7.81 13.90 4.80
N ASP A 317 7.54 14.24 3.54
CA ASP A 317 6.35 15.03 3.18
C ASP A 317 5.07 14.22 3.38
N LEU A 318 5.08 12.92 3.10
CA LEU A 318 3.97 12.03 3.44
C LEU A 318 3.73 11.98 4.96
N ALA A 319 4.80 11.90 5.75
CA ALA A 319 4.72 11.91 7.21
C ALA A 319 4.19 13.25 7.74
N ALA A 320 4.70 14.38 7.21
CA ALA A 320 4.24 15.72 7.54
C ALA A 320 2.75 15.89 7.22
N ARG A 321 2.31 15.49 6.01
CA ARG A 321 0.90 15.51 5.60
C ARG A 321 0.04 14.67 6.54
N LEU A 322 0.46 13.46 6.88
CA LEU A 322 -0.25 12.61 7.83
C LEU A 322 -0.44 13.31 9.18
N ILE A 323 0.64 13.90 9.72
CA ILE A 323 0.62 14.60 11.01
C ILE A 323 -0.27 15.84 10.96
N ILE A 324 -0.18 16.66 9.90
CA ILE A 324 -0.96 17.91 9.74
C ILE A 324 -2.45 17.61 9.53
N HIS A 325 -2.78 16.62 8.70
CA HIS A 325 -4.17 16.25 8.44
C HIS A 325 -4.81 15.42 9.57
N HIS A 326 -4.02 14.96 10.54
CA HIS A 326 -4.55 14.26 11.69
C HIS A 326 -5.31 15.24 12.60
N LYS A 327 -6.64 15.12 12.61
CA LYS A 327 -7.52 15.98 13.43
C LYS A 327 -7.57 15.47 14.87
N PRO A 328 -7.77 16.36 15.86
CA PRO A 328 -7.99 15.96 17.24
C PRO A 328 -9.28 15.14 17.35
N SER A 329 -9.15 13.83 17.63
CA SER A 329 -10.30 12.99 17.95
C SER A 329 -10.91 13.42 19.28
N GLN A 330 -12.25 13.55 19.34
CA GLN A 330 -12.98 13.82 20.58
C GLN A 330 -12.93 12.61 21.54
N GLU A 331 -12.77 11.40 21.00
CA GLU A 331 -12.66 10.14 21.74
C GLU A 331 -11.19 9.73 21.88
N GLN A 332 -10.43 10.46 22.69
CA GLN A 332 -9.09 10.00 23.07
C GLN A 332 -9.22 8.93 24.16
N SER A 333 -9.35 7.67 23.74
CA SER A 333 -9.11 6.52 24.61
C SER A 333 -7.68 6.54 25.12
N SER A 334 -7.43 5.99 26.32
CA SER A 334 -6.11 5.86 26.94
C SER A 334 -5.08 5.05 26.13
N GLY A 335 -5.51 4.36 25.07
CA GLY A 335 -4.63 3.73 24.08
C GLY A 335 -4.06 4.77 23.13
N GLY A 336 -2.73 4.86 23.06
CA GLY A 336 -2.02 5.89 22.28
C GLY A 336 -2.46 6.00 20.81
N ASP A 337 -2.19 7.17 20.23
CA ASP A 337 -2.60 7.53 18.87
C ASP A 337 -1.99 6.60 17.81
N PRO A 338 -2.82 5.79 17.11
CA PRO A 338 -2.32 4.78 16.18
C PRO A 338 -1.74 5.38 14.90
N ILE A 339 -2.18 6.59 14.53
CA ILE A 339 -1.70 7.34 13.36
C ILE A 339 -0.29 7.86 13.64
N LEU A 340 -0.12 8.67 14.68
CA LEU A 340 1.21 9.16 15.08
C LEU A 340 2.16 8.01 15.47
N GLY A 341 1.60 6.94 16.04
CA GLY A 341 2.32 5.71 16.35
C GLY A 341 2.83 4.97 15.12
N SER A 342 2.16 5.02 13.97
CA SER A 342 2.65 4.40 12.73
C SER A 342 3.91 5.09 12.18
N VAL A 343 3.90 6.43 12.12
CA VAL A 343 5.05 7.24 11.72
C VAL A 343 6.23 7.01 12.66
N THR A 344 6.00 7.12 13.97
CA THR A 344 7.06 6.92 14.98
C THR A 344 7.69 5.54 14.86
N ARG A 345 6.88 4.48 14.67
CA ARG A 345 7.37 3.11 14.54
C ARG A 345 8.22 2.91 13.30
N LEU A 346 7.83 3.46 12.14
CA LEU A 346 8.62 3.36 10.91
C LEU A 346 10.02 3.96 11.12
N PHE A 347 10.09 5.22 11.56
CA PHE A 347 11.37 5.93 11.67
C PHE A 347 12.24 5.43 12.83
N LEU A 348 11.63 5.02 13.96
CA LEU A 348 12.35 4.31 15.02
C LEU A 348 13.05 3.08 14.42
N LYS A 349 12.30 2.27 13.68
CA LYS A 349 12.84 1.02 13.16
C LYS A 349 13.85 1.21 12.05
N LEU A 350 13.67 2.26 11.25
CA LEU A 350 14.67 2.69 10.27
C LEU A 350 15.99 3.04 10.97
N SER A 351 15.95 3.78 12.09
CA SER A 351 17.14 4.13 12.88
C SER A 351 17.82 2.96 13.59
N GLU A 352 17.07 1.88 13.88
CA GLU A 352 17.63 0.64 14.41
C GLU A 352 18.26 -0.23 13.31
N THR A 353 17.87 -0.01 12.05
CA THR A 353 18.29 -0.85 10.92
C THR A 353 19.43 -0.23 10.15
N VAL A 354 19.44 1.10 10.01
CA VAL A 354 20.42 1.87 9.25
C VAL A 354 21.26 2.71 10.22
N PRO A 355 22.59 2.77 10.05
CA PRO A 355 23.42 3.65 10.87
C PRO A 355 22.94 5.10 10.82
N GLN A 356 22.79 5.73 11.98
CA GLN A 356 22.31 7.11 12.09
C GLN A 356 23.12 8.12 11.24
N PRO A 357 24.45 8.03 11.09
CA PRO A 357 25.20 8.94 10.20
C PRO A 357 24.78 8.83 8.73
N ASP A 358 24.42 7.64 8.26
CA ASP A 358 23.96 7.43 6.90
C ASP A 358 22.55 8.02 6.70
N LEU A 359 21.66 7.89 7.71
CA LEU A 359 20.35 8.55 7.72
C LEU A 359 20.47 10.07 7.71
N ALA A 360 21.32 10.62 8.60
CA ALA A 360 21.54 12.07 8.70
C ALA A 360 22.00 12.63 7.35
N ARG A 361 23.05 12.05 6.76
CA ARG A 361 23.55 12.46 5.43
C ARG A 361 22.49 12.34 4.34
N CYS A 362 21.66 11.30 4.39
CA CYS A 362 20.61 11.10 3.39
C CYS A 362 19.55 12.21 3.48
N PHE A 363 19.09 12.55 4.69
CA PHE A 363 17.96 13.46 4.92
C PHE A 363 18.34 14.90 5.30
N GLU A 364 19.63 15.24 5.44
CA GLU A 364 20.11 16.58 5.83
C GLU A 364 19.53 17.69 4.94
N GLY A 365 19.40 17.43 3.64
CA GLY A 365 18.82 18.40 2.69
C GLY A 365 17.34 18.75 2.97
N TYR A 366 16.63 17.97 3.78
CA TYR A 366 15.23 18.19 4.12
C TYR A 366 15.03 19.14 5.33
N VAL A 367 16.10 19.51 6.04
CA VAL A 367 16.04 20.40 7.21
C VAL A 367 15.26 21.71 6.97
N PRO A 368 15.34 22.39 5.82
CA PRO A 368 14.54 23.59 5.57
C PRO A 368 13.03 23.32 5.55
N GLU A 369 12.59 22.23 4.91
CA GLU A 369 11.17 21.85 4.84
C GLU A 369 10.68 21.35 6.20
N TRP A 370 11.53 20.61 6.91
CA TRP A 370 11.31 20.19 8.28
C TRP A 370 10.92 21.35 9.20
N TRP A 371 11.69 22.43 9.13
CA TRP A 371 11.48 23.62 9.94
C TRP A 371 10.13 24.28 9.63
N LYS A 372 9.74 24.38 8.36
CA LYS A 372 8.43 24.93 7.96
C LYS A 372 7.27 24.13 8.57
N VAL A 373 7.35 22.81 8.54
CA VAL A 373 6.35 21.93 9.16
C VAL A 373 6.32 22.13 10.67
N ASN A 374 7.47 22.22 11.32
CA ASN A 374 7.56 22.45 12.76
C ASN A 374 6.93 23.79 13.18
N GLU A 375 7.23 24.87 12.46
CA GLU A 375 6.64 26.20 12.70
C GLU A 375 5.14 26.21 12.47
N HIS A 376 4.65 25.49 11.45
CA HIS A 376 3.22 25.34 11.22
C HIS A 376 2.53 24.64 12.40
N LEU A 377 3.10 23.53 12.89
CA LEU A 377 2.57 22.83 14.06
C LEU A 377 2.66 23.67 15.34
N TYR A 378 3.71 24.46 15.50
CA TYR A 378 3.85 25.42 16.60
C TYR A 378 2.76 26.50 16.56
N ALA A 379 2.52 27.08 15.38
CA ALA A 379 1.47 28.07 15.19
C ALA A 379 0.08 27.48 15.53
N LEU A 380 -0.21 26.26 15.08
CA LEU A 380 -1.43 25.54 15.44
C LEU A 380 -1.56 25.27 16.94
N ALA A 381 -0.46 24.92 17.61
CA ALA A 381 -0.48 24.62 19.05
C ALA A 381 -0.60 25.87 19.94
N TYR A 382 -0.04 27.01 19.52
CA TYR A 382 0.20 28.15 20.42
C TYR A 382 -0.28 29.52 19.91
N GLN A 383 -0.44 29.72 18.60
CA GLN A 383 -0.69 31.05 18.02
C GLN A 383 -2.10 31.21 17.45
N ILE A 384 -2.71 30.16 16.91
CA ILE A 384 -4.06 30.26 16.34
C ILE A 384 -5.07 30.40 17.48
N LEU A 385 -5.84 31.50 17.43
CA LEU A 385 -6.95 31.87 18.32
C LEU A 385 -8.17 30.93 18.19
N THR A 386 -7.95 29.65 17.84
CA THR A 386 -8.99 28.63 17.96
C THR A 386 -9.44 28.56 19.41
N PRO A 387 -10.76 28.49 19.68
CA PRO A 387 -11.30 28.70 21.01
C PRO A 387 -10.75 27.67 22.00
N ASN A 388 -9.79 28.09 22.83
CA ASN A 388 -9.36 27.56 24.13
C ASN A 388 -9.75 26.11 24.49
N SER A 389 -9.56 25.14 23.61
CA SER A 389 -9.73 23.73 23.95
C SER A 389 -8.35 23.16 24.29
N PRO A 390 -8.05 22.87 25.58
CA PRO A 390 -6.80 22.22 25.96
C PRO A 390 -6.51 20.97 25.12
N ALA A 391 -7.56 20.22 24.75
CA ALA A 391 -7.45 19.03 23.90
C ALA A 391 -6.90 19.32 22.49
N TYR A 392 -7.24 20.47 21.89
CA TYR A 392 -6.70 20.89 20.59
C TYR A 392 -5.21 21.22 20.70
N ARG A 393 -4.83 22.00 21.72
CA ARG A 393 -3.42 22.32 21.99
C ARG A 393 -2.60 21.07 22.27
N ASP A 394 -3.08 20.20 23.17
CA ASP A 394 -2.41 18.96 23.54
C ASP A 394 -2.21 18.04 22.33
N HIS A 395 -3.18 18.02 21.42
CA HIS A 395 -3.07 17.29 20.15
C HIS A 395 -1.91 17.78 19.29
N TYR A 396 -1.81 19.07 19.01
CA TYR A 396 -0.70 19.59 18.19
C TYR A 396 0.64 19.54 18.91
N VAL A 397 0.67 19.64 20.24
CA VAL A 397 1.89 19.35 21.02
C VAL A 397 2.34 17.90 20.84
N ARG A 398 1.43 16.92 20.77
CA ARG A 398 1.79 15.53 20.44
C ARG A 398 2.27 15.39 19.00
N CYS A 399 1.64 16.09 18.05
CA CYS A 399 2.08 16.13 16.65
C CYS A 399 3.51 16.66 16.53
N MET A 400 3.81 17.78 17.17
CA MET A 400 5.17 18.34 17.26
C MET A 400 6.15 17.35 17.88
N LYS A 401 5.80 16.73 19.02
CA LYS A 401 6.67 15.72 19.65
C LYS A 401 6.95 14.54 18.74
N THR A 402 5.96 14.06 17.99
CA THR A 402 6.13 13.00 16.99
C THR A 402 7.04 13.46 15.86
N TRP A 403 6.86 14.69 15.37
CA TRP A 403 7.74 15.29 14.37
C TRP A 403 9.18 15.34 14.91
N SER A 404 9.46 16.01 16.03
CA SER A 404 10.80 16.08 16.62
C SER A 404 11.45 14.70 16.86
N ARG A 405 10.66 13.69 17.27
CA ARG A 405 11.16 12.30 17.39
C ARG A 405 11.65 11.75 16.05
N VAL A 406 10.97 12.02 14.95
CA VAL A 406 11.42 11.58 13.63
C VAL A 406 12.79 12.22 13.29
N ALA A 407 12.99 13.51 13.56
CA ALA A 407 14.30 14.16 13.37
C ALA A 407 15.40 13.54 14.23
N TYR A 408 15.12 13.30 15.51
CA TYR A 408 16.03 12.60 16.41
C TYR A 408 16.45 11.23 15.83
N ARG A 409 15.48 10.44 15.36
CA ARG A 409 15.74 9.12 14.78
C ARG A 409 16.54 9.18 13.49
N LEU A 410 16.38 10.24 12.71
CA LEU A 410 17.16 10.47 11.50
C LEU A 410 18.53 11.10 11.77
N GLY A 411 18.82 11.54 13.00
CA GLY A 411 20.07 12.22 13.34
C GLY A 411 20.15 13.66 12.82
N LEU A 412 19.00 14.33 12.65
CA LEU A 412 18.92 15.68 12.08
C LEU A 412 19.02 16.81 13.13
N GLU A 413 19.10 16.49 14.43
CA GLU A 413 19.05 17.51 15.50
C GLU A 413 20.10 18.60 15.33
N GLN A 414 21.36 18.22 15.16
CA GLN A 414 22.44 19.18 15.00
C GLN A 414 22.22 20.08 13.77
N ALA A 415 21.83 19.49 12.64
CA ALA A 415 21.58 20.25 11.42
C ALA A 415 20.37 21.19 11.55
N ILE A 416 19.34 20.78 12.30
CA ILE A 416 18.17 21.62 12.62
C ILE A 416 18.57 22.77 13.54
N ASP A 417 19.36 22.50 14.58
CA ASP A 417 19.86 23.54 15.50
C ASP A 417 20.72 24.54 14.74
N ASP A 418 21.70 24.06 13.97
CA ASP A 418 22.56 24.90 13.12
C ASP A 418 21.72 25.76 12.16
N PHE A 419 20.66 25.19 11.59
CA PHE A 419 19.72 25.91 10.75
C PHE A 419 18.89 26.95 11.54
N ALA A 420 18.44 26.65 12.76
CA ALA A 420 17.68 27.57 13.59
C ALA A 420 18.49 28.79 14.04
N TYR A 421 19.81 28.61 14.22
CA TYR A 421 20.72 29.64 14.72
C TYR A 421 21.31 30.55 13.65
N GLU A 422 21.01 30.37 12.36
CA GLU A 422 21.53 31.27 11.33
C GLU A 422 20.89 32.67 11.45
N PRO A 423 21.68 33.69 11.81
CA PRO A 423 21.12 34.99 12.11
C PRO A 423 20.75 35.74 10.84
N CYS A 424 19.77 36.64 10.96
CA CYS A 424 19.51 37.66 9.98
C CYS A 424 20.80 38.43 9.71
N SER A 425 21.24 38.41 8.46
CA SER A 425 22.40 39.16 8.01
C SER A 425 22.16 40.67 8.00
N ASN A 426 20.99 41.14 8.45
CA ASN A 426 20.78 42.53 8.82
C ASN A 426 20.90 42.60 10.35
N GLY A 427 22.07 42.93 10.87
CA GLY A 427 22.40 43.21 12.27
C GLY A 427 21.65 44.40 12.88
N ARG A 428 20.85 45.13 12.09
CA ARG A 428 19.80 46.03 12.61
C ARG A 428 18.44 45.35 12.78
N CYS A 429 18.34 44.05 12.49
CA CYS A 429 17.10 43.31 12.69
C CYS A 429 16.84 43.20 14.20
N PRO A 430 15.67 43.66 14.69
CA PRO A 430 15.35 43.58 16.11
C PRO A 430 15.14 42.14 16.58
N ASP A 431 14.88 41.22 15.66
CA ASP A 431 14.79 39.78 15.91
C ASP A 431 15.81 39.08 15.01
N ALA A 432 17.04 38.95 15.52
CA ALA A 432 18.16 38.44 14.73
C ALA A 432 18.01 36.97 14.32
N HIS A 433 16.99 36.26 14.82
CA HIS A 433 16.68 34.89 14.41
C HIS A 433 15.67 34.93 13.26
N ILE A 434 15.85 34.06 12.27
CA ILE A 434 14.92 33.93 11.13
C ILE A 434 13.96 32.77 11.44
N PRO A 435 12.76 33.01 12.03
CA PRO A 435 11.77 31.95 12.17
C PRO A 435 11.17 31.68 10.79
N GLY A 436 11.56 30.57 10.15
CA GLY A 436 10.88 30.07 8.96
C GLY A 436 11.54 30.45 7.62
N GLY A 437 10.75 31.06 6.73
CA GLY A 437 11.14 31.32 5.35
C GLY A 437 12.30 32.31 5.26
N ARG A 438 13.45 31.85 4.78
CA ARG A 438 14.65 32.69 4.60
C ARG A 438 14.58 33.45 3.30
N PHE A 439 14.72 34.77 3.36
CA PHE A 439 15.00 35.59 2.18
C PHE A 439 16.48 35.54 1.87
N VAL A 440 16.85 34.86 0.78
CA VAL A 440 18.23 34.81 0.32
C VAL A 440 18.49 35.96 -0.66
N CYS A 441 19.64 36.62 -0.56
CA CYS A 441 20.03 37.62 -1.54
C CYS A 441 20.14 37.01 -2.95
N ALA A 442 19.31 37.47 -3.89
CA ALA A 442 19.30 37.02 -5.29
C ALA A 442 20.62 37.28 -6.04
N GLY A 443 21.51 38.14 -5.52
CA GLY A 443 22.82 38.39 -6.09
C GLY A 443 23.85 37.33 -5.69
N CYS A 444 24.17 37.26 -4.40
CA CYS A 444 25.26 36.42 -3.89
C CYS A 444 24.82 35.01 -3.46
N ALA A 445 23.53 34.78 -3.21
CA ALA A 445 22.97 33.56 -2.63
C ALA A 445 23.51 33.16 -1.23
N ILE A 446 24.34 34.01 -0.62
CA ILE A 446 25.00 33.73 0.68
C ILE A 446 24.27 34.42 1.83
N THR A 447 23.83 35.66 1.61
CA THR A 447 23.32 36.52 2.68
C THR A 447 21.84 36.25 2.92
N LEU A 448 21.48 36.01 4.18
CA LEU A 448 20.16 35.56 4.61
C LEU A 448 19.43 36.64 5.40
N TYR A 449 18.13 36.74 5.19
CA TYR A 449 17.29 37.76 5.80
C TYR A 449 15.99 37.16 6.30
N CYS A 450 15.43 37.73 7.37
CA CYS A 450 14.10 37.35 7.85
C CYS A 450 13.02 37.64 6.80
N ASP A 451 13.18 38.76 6.08
CA ASP A 451 12.23 39.22 5.07
C ASP A 451 12.90 40.14 4.04
N SER A 452 12.12 40.51 3.01
CA SER A 452 12.55 41.46 1.98
C SER A 452 12.88 42.85 2.53
N ARG A 453 12.31 43.24 3.68
CA ARG A 453 12.60 44.50 4.35
C ARG A 453 14.01 44.49 4.95
N CYS A 454 14.40 43.43 5.65
CA CYS A 454 15.73 43.25 6.21
C CYS A 454 16.78 43.21 5.08
N GLN A 455 16.46 42.53 3.97
CA GLN A 455 17.29 42.57 2.77
C GLN A 455 17.47 43.99 2.26
N ALA A 456 16.38 44.75 2.04
CA ALA A 456 16.44 46.12 1.54
C ALA A 456 17.21 47.06 2.47
N MET A 457 17.05 46.89 3.78
CA MET A 457 17.76 47.67 4.80
C MET A 457 19.25 47.37 4.78
N HIS A 458 19.65 46.09 4.80
CA HIS A 458 21.06 45.72 4.72
C HIS A 458 21.67 46.12 3.37
N TRP A 459 20.93 45.97 2.26
CA TRP A 459 21.32 46.40 0.91
C TRP A 459 21.69 47.88 0.84
N ARG A 460 20.88 48.73 1.49
CA ARG A 460 21.04 50.18 1.44
C ARG A 460 22.01 50.72 2.48
N PHE A 461 21.98 50.18 3.69
CA PHE A 461 22.60 50.82 4.85
C PHE A 461 23.77 50.03 5.49
N GLY A 462 23.87 48.71 5.28
CA GLY A 462 24.93 47.92 5.92
C GLY A 462 24.69 47.67 7.42
N ASP A 463 25.53 46.82 8.01
CA ASP A 463 25.58 46.54 9.45
C ASP A 463 26.84 47.07 10.10
N HIS A 464 26.85 48.36 10.45
CA HIS A 464 28.05 49.05 10.95
C HIS A 464 29.29 48.97 10.03
N ALA A 465 29.18 48.29 8.89
CA ALA A 465 30.12 48.08 7.80
C ALA A 465 29.54 48.62 6.47
N LEU A 466 30.15 48.28 5.33
CA LEU A 466 29.68 48.73 4.02
C LEU A 466 28.28 48.15 3.69
N PRO A 467 27.42 48.90 2.97
CA PRO A 467 26.14 48.39 2.48
C PRO A 467 26.31 47.09 1.69
N HIS A 468 25.42 46.11 1.87
CA HIS A 468 25.54 44.80 1.21
C HIS A 468 25.69 44.92 -0.31
N ARG A 469 25.05 45.90 -0.96
CA ARG A 469 25.21 46.17 -2.40
C ARG A 469 26.65 46.39 -2.87
N LYS A 470 27.56 46.82 -1.99
CA LYS A 470 28.99 47.02 -2.29
C LYS A 470 29.82 45.75 -2.08
N MET A 471 29.28 44.78 -1.34
CA MET A 471 29.91 43.51 -1.00
C MET A 471 29.27 42.32 -1.74
N CYS A 472 28.09 42.52 -2.33
CA CYS A 472 27.35 41.51 -3.05
C CYS A 472 28.08 41.18 -4.36
N TYR A 473 28.85 40.09 -4.34
CA TYR A 473 29.43 39.52 -5.54
C TYR A 473 28.56 38.36 -6.00
N LYS A 474 28.28 38.27 -7.30
CA LYS A 474 27.75 37.04 -7.89
C LYS A 474 28.88 36.02 -7.91
N PRO A 475 28.77 34.86 -7.26
CA PRO A 475 29.74 33.80 -7.50
C PRO A 475 29.74 33.51 -9.01
N THR A 476 30.90 33.64 -9.65
CA THR A 476 31.11 33.16 -11.01
C THR A 476 30.75 31.68 -11.00
N ARG A 477 29.66 31.30 -11.69
CA ARG A 477 29.14 29.93 -11.74
C ARG A 477 30.28 28.95 -12.02
N VAL A 478 30.75 28.25 -10.99
CA VAL A 478 31.41 26.97 -11.18
C VAL A 478 30.28 26.00 -11.44
N TRP A 479 30.06 25.70 -12.72
CA TRP A 479 29.21 24.60 -13.12
C TRP A 479 29.82 23.33 -12.56
N ILE A 480 29.32 22.86 -11.42
CA ILE A 480 29.41 21.45 -11.09
C ILE A 480 28.39 20.81 -12.04
N GLN A 481 28.89 20.28 -13.16
CA GLN A 481 28.09 19.45 -14.06
C GLN A 481 27.59 18.21 -13.28
N PRO A 482 26.37 17.74 -13.57
CA PRO A 482 25.75 16.62 -12.86
C PRO A 482 26.54 15.32 -12.96
#